data_AF-A0A9P7Y194-F1
#
_entry.id   AF-A0A9P7Y194-F1
#
_cell.length_a   1.000
_cell.length_b   1.000
_cell.length_c   1.000
_cell.angle_alpha   90.00
_cell.angle_beta   90.00
_cell.angle_gamma   90.00
#
_symmetry.space_group_name_H-M   'P 1'
#
loop_
_entity.id
_entity.type
_entity.pdbx_description
1 polymer ?
#
loop_
_entity_poly.entity_id
_entity_poly.type
_entity_poly.pdbx_seq_one_letter_code
_entity_poly.pdbx_strand_id
1 'polypeptide(L)'
;MATIEDMRFAKSNRITAKQVKEVGGVGRATRTRERLLRQPENQRISELHKEIGENSVLKAQTISEVDSAQVTRRSATQPLRNFEGSKSLVKQTHHKDLQLQRAWQTIAADERRKMQDFSRGTGQTQPASVNTVDSIDGCCKCGRHHLPIRVGRALTYPQECPRDALPIIPIMFVGTAGIGTGSRIGGHLKYGGKKVVEQHALSVPVLMTDENMTSKVCPFCFAILRLVKELRLVNGVEKLVTINGAVQCENPNCESVRAGYARRGRDSNACVNIALAGFTTIMSDNRQPLPPYRRSTRPEGATPSEPQSLATGTQQNIEHFDNGPIDNNGFPRRC
;
A
#
# COMPACT_ATOMS: atom_id res chain seq x y z
N MET A 1 25.78 13.90 -17.63
CA MET A 1 24.81 13.81 -16.50
C MET A 1 23.44 14.09 -17.07
N ALA A 2 22.56 13.08 -17.09
CA ALA A 2 21.18 13.29 -17.53
C ALA A 2 20.46 14.20 -16.53
N THR A 3 19.78 15.21 -17.03
CA THR A 3 19.04 16.20 -16.23
C THR A 3 17.72 15.61 -15.73
N ILE A 4 17.11 16.20 -14.70
CA ILE A 4 15.78 15.81 -14.20
C ILE A 4 14.71 15.89 -15.31
N GLU A 5 14.93 16.69 -16.36
CA GLU A 5 14.05 16.74 -17.52
C GLU A 5 14.13 15.49 -18.40
N ASP A 6 15.27 14.78 -18.40
CA ASP A 6 15.47 13.52 -19.13
C ASP A 6 14.80 12.32 -18.42
N MET A 7 14.46 12.46 -17.14
CA MET A 7 13.67 11.48 -16.37
C MET A 7 12.16 11.72 -16.43
N ARG A 8 11.69 12.73 -17.16
CA ARG A 8 10.27 12.86 -17.43
C ARG A 8 9.87 11.65 -18.28
N PHE A 9 9.08 10.74 -17.70
CA PHE A 9 8.38 9.70 -18.46
C PHE A 9 7.90 10.32 -19.77
N ALA A 10 8.38 9.81 -20.91
CA ALA A 10 8.01 10.31 -22.22
C ALA A 10 6.48 10.52 -22.23
N LYS A 11 6.01 11.65 -22.79
CA LYS A 11 4.58 12.01 -22.84
C LYS A 11 3.68 10.86 -23.38
N SER A 12 4.28 9.87 -24.04
CA SER A 12 3.69 8.61 -24.51
C SER A 12 3.32 7.58 -23.43
N ASN A 13 3.66 7.80 -22.15
CA ASN A 13 3.38 6.88 -21.03
C ASN A 13 2.21 7.35 -20.14
N ARG A 14 1.48 8.39 -20.53
CA ARG A 14 0.24 8.74 -19.85
C ARG A 14 -0.84 7.74 -20.26
N ILE A 15 -1.33 6.96 -19.29
CA ILE A 15 -2.56 6.18 -19.46
C ILE A 15 -3.64 7.18 -19.90
N THR A 16 -4.03 7.09 -21.17
CA THR A 16 -4.98 8.02 -21.75
C THR A 16 -6.37 7.72 -21.22
N ALA A 17 -7.23 8.73 -21.14
CA ALA A 17 -8.64 8.52 -20.80
C ALA A 17 -9.31 7.50 -21.74
N LYS A 18 -8.85 7.39 -23.00
CA LYS A 18 -9.29 6.37 -23.95
C LYS A 18 -8.89 4.96 -23.50
N GLN A 19 -7.64 4.75 -23.10
CA GLN A 19 -7.19 3.48 -22.52
C GLN A 19 -7.94 3.15 -21.23
N VAL A 20 -8.15 4.10 -20.32
CA VAL A 20 -8.98 3.86 -19.10
C VAL A 20 -10.42 3.47 -19.47
N LYS A 21 -11.00 4.10 -20.50
CA LYS A 21 -12.38 3.83 -20.94
C LYS A 21 -12.51 2.48 -21.67
N GLU A 22 -11.51 2.09 -22.45
CA GLU A 22 -11.43 0.78 -23.11
C GLU A 22 -11.17 -0.34 -22.10
N VAL A 23 -10.27 -0.11 -21.13
CA VAL A 23 -9.88 -1.06 -20.07
C VAL A 23 -10.98 -1.19 -19.01
N GLY A 24 -11.62 -0.08 -18.62
CA GLY A 24 -12.64 -0.07 -17.57
C GLY A 24 -13.91 -0.82 -17.95
N GLY A 25 -14.25 -0.90 -19.25
CA GLY A 25 -15.35 -1.71 -19.79
C GLY A 25 -16.74 -1.41 -19.19
N VAL A 26 -16.86 -0.38 -18.34
CA VAL A 26 -18.05 -0.09 -17.53
C VAL A 26 -19.24 0.13 -18.45
N GLY A 27 -19.06 0.91 -19.52
CA GLY A 27 -20.13 1.19 -20.48
C GLY A 27 -20.63 -0.02 -21.29
N ARG A 28 -19.84 -1.09 -21.47
CA ARG A 28 -20.33 -2.33 -22.11
C ARG A 28 -21.02 -3.22 -21.09
N ALA A 29 -20.47 -3.37 -19.89
CA ALA A 29 -21.08 -4.16 -18.82
C ALA A 29 -22.44 -3.60 -18.41
N THR A 30 -22.56 -2.28 -18.25
CA THR A 30 -23.83 -1.61 -17.96
C THR A 30 -24.85 -1.85 -19.07
N ARG A 31 -24.45 -1.71 -20.35
CA ARG A 31 -25.33 -1.98 -21.51
C ARG A 31 -25.79 -3.43 -21.58
N THR A 32 -24.92 -4.39 -21.27
CA THR A 32 -25.29 -5.82 -21.24
C THR A 32 -26.22 -6.14 -20.08
N ARG A 33 -25.96 -5.60 -18.89
CA ARG A 33 -26.86 -5.73 -17.73
C ARG A 33 -28.23 -5.13 -18.04
N GLU A 34 -28.27 -3.94 -18.63
CA GLU A 34 -29.51 -3.32 -19.12
C GLU A 34 -30.21 -4.17 -20.17
N ARG A 35 -29.46 -4.82 -21.08
CA ARG A 35 -30.04 -5.74 -22.07
C ARG A 35 -30.67 -6.96 -21.42
N LEU A 36 -30.02 -7.55 -20.41
CA LEU A 36 -30.56 -8.68 -19.65
C LEU A 36 -31.82 -8.27 -18.87
N LEU A 37 -31.82 -7.09 -18.24
CA LEU A 37 -32.98 -6.55 -17.53
C LEU A 37 -34.17 -6.25 -18.47
N ARG A 38 -33.94 -6.05 -19.77
CA ARG A 38 -35.00 -5.88 -20.78
C ARG A 38 -35.61 -7.19 -21.27
N GLN A 39 -35.02 -8.34 -20.95
CA GLN A 39 -35.57 -9.63 -21.34
C GLN A 39 -36.87 -9.92 -20.58
N PRO A 40 -37.87 -10.54 -21.23
CA PRO A 40 -39.16 -10.83 -20.61
C PRO A 40 -39.01 -11.69 -19.34
N GLU A 41 -38.09 -12.66 -19.32
CA GLU A 41 -37.81 -13.47 -18.13
C GLU A 41 -37.30 -12.68 -16.91
N ASN A 42 -36.79 -11.46 -17.12
CA ASN A 42 -36.20 -10.61 -16.08
C ASN A 42 -37.05 -9.36 -15.77
N GLN A 43 -38.26 -9.21 -16.34
CA GLN A 43 -39.13 -8.06 -16.07
C GLN A 43 -39.37 -7.86 -14.58
N ARG A 44 -39.59 -8.95 -13.83
CA ARG A 44 -39.78 -8.91 -12.38
C ARG A 44 -38.58 -8.33 -11.63
N ILE A 45 -37.36 -8.59 -12.10
CA ILE A 45 -36.12 -8.05 -11.52
C ILE A 45 -36.01 -6.55 -11.79
N SER A 46 -36.41 -6.12 -13.00
CA SER A 46 -36.46 -4.70 -13.37
C SER A 46 -37.47 -3.93 -12.50
N GLU A 47 -38.65 -4.49 -12.28
CA GLU A 47 -39.67 -3.95 -11.38
C GLU A 47 -39.16 -3.82 -9.94
N LEU A 48 -38.49 -4.85 -9.41
CA LEU A 48 -37.91 -4.79 -8.07
C LEU A 48 -36.84 -3.70 -7.94
N HIS A 49 -36.02 -3.50 -8.97
CA HIS A 49 -35.07 -2.38 -9.00
C HIS A 49 -35.76 -1.02 -8.98
N LYS A 50 -36.88 -0.88 -9.71
CA LYS A 50 -37.69 0.34 -9.71
C LYS A 50 -38.34 0.57 -8.34
N GLU A 51 -38.94 -0.47 -7.76
CA GLU A 51 -39.60 -0.44 -6.45
C GLU A 51 -38.62 -0.04 -5.33
N ILE A 52 -37.39 -0.57 -5.33
CA ILE A 52 -36.35 -0.17 -4.36
C ILE A 52 -35.89 1.28 -4.59
N GLY A 53 -35.88 1.76 -5.83
CA GLY A 53 -35.50 3.13 -6.16
C GLY A 53 -36.57 4.16 -5.76
N GLU A 54 -37.84 3.77 -5.87
CA GLU A 54 -39.00 4.55 -5.43
C GLU A 54 -39.10 4.54 -3.89
N ASN A 55 -39.05 3.35 -3.27
CA ASN A 55 -39.08 3.15 -1.82
C ASN A 55 -37.67 3.17 -1.20
N SER A 56 -36.91 4.24 -1.49
CA SER A 56 -35.57 4.41 -0.93
C SER A 56 -35.62 4.98 0.48
N VAL A 57 -34.86 4.38 1.41
CA VAL A 57 -34.66 4.91 2.77
C VAL A 57 -34.17 6.37 2.77
N LEU A 58 -33.44 6.77 1.73
CA LEU A 58 -32.95 8.15 1.59
C LEU A 58 -34.06 9.16 1.24
N LYS A 59 -35.22 8.69 0.77
CA LYS A 59 -36.39 9.51 0.44
C LYS A 59 -37.45 9.51 1.55
N ALA A 60 -37.30 8.63 2.55
CA ALA A 60 -38.24 8.50 3.64
C ALA A 60 -38.17 9.72 4.58
N GLN A 61 -39.34 10.30 4.89
CA GLN A 61 -39.49 11.41 5.82
C GLN A 61 -40.05 10.96 7.17
N THR A 62 -40.67 9.77 7.21
CA THR A 62 -41.26 9.20 8.43
C THR A 62 -40.64 7.85 8.78
N ILE A 63 -40.75 7.45 10.05
CA ILE A 63 -40.26 6.14 10.52
C ILE A 63 -41.01 4.99 9.83
N SER A 64 -42.31 5.16 9.59
CA SER A 64 -43.12 4.17 8.87
C SER A 64 -42.67 3.97 7.42
N GLU A 65 -42.25 5.04 6.73
CA GLU A 65 -41.66 4.95 5.39
C GLU A 65 -40.29 4.25 5.40
N VAL A 66 -39.48 4.48 6.45
CA VAL A 66 -38.21 3.75 6.63
C VAL A 66 -38.47 2.25 6.78
N ASP A 67 -39.44 1.87 7.60
CA ASP A 67 -39.81 0.46 7.81
C ASP A 67 -40.34 -0.18 6.52
N SER A 68 -41.20 0.53 5.79
CA SER A 68 -41.71 0.08 4.49
C SER A 68 -40.57 -0.13 3.47
N ALA A 69 -39.65 0.84 3.35
CA ALA A 69 -38.47 0.74 2.50
C ALA A 69 -37.56 -0.44 2.87
N GLN A 70 -37.42 -0.72 4.17
CA GLN A 70 -36.67 -1.90 4.64
C GLN A 70 -37.36 -3.21 4.28
N VAL A 71 -38.68 -3.30 4.41
CA VAL A 71 -39.45 -4.49 4.03
C VAL A 71 -39.31 -4.77 2.53
N THR A 72 -39.51 -3.76 1.68
CA THR A 72 -39.29 -3.85 0.22
C THR A 72 -37.87 -4.31 -0.11
N ARG A 73 -36.84 -3.77 0.57
CA ARG A 73 -35.46 -4.23 0.34
C ARG A 73 -35.26 -5.69 0.74
N ARG A 74 -35.78 -6.12 1.88
CA ARG A 74 -35.63 -7.51 2.36
C ARG A 74 -36.29 -8.49 1.41
N SER A 75 -37.50 -8.20 0.94
CA SER A 75 -38.22 -9.05 -0.02
C SER A 75 -37.53 -9.11 -1.38
N ALA A 76 -36.95 -8.00 -1.84
CA ALA A 76 -36.22 -7.93 -3.12
C ALA A 76 -34.80 -8.52 -3.08
N THR A 77 -34.23 -8.73 -1.88
CA THR A 77 -32.81 -9.13 -1.73
C THR A 77 -32.51 -10.46 -2.42
N GLN A 78 -33.30 -11.50 -2.16
CA GLN A 78 -33.02 -12.84 -2.69
C GLN A 78 -33.20 -12.93 -4.21
N PRO A 79 -34.27 -12.39 -4.82
CA PRO A 79 -34.41 -12.34 -6.27
C PRO A 79 -33.27 -11.59 -6.96
N LEU A 80 -32.88 -10.41 -6.45
CA LEU A 80 -31.77 -9.63 -7.00
C LEU A 80 -30.44 -10.37 -6.87
N ARG A 81 -30.20 -11.04 -5.73
CA ARG A 81 -29.00 -11.85 -5.52
C ARG A 81 -28.94 -13.04 -6.48
N ASN A 82 -30.06 -13.70 -6.73
CA ASN A 82 -30.13 -14.81 -7.68
C ASN A 82 -29.86 -14.33 -9.12
N PHE A 83 -30.35 -13.15 -9.50
CA PHE A 83 -30.08 -12.54 -10.80
C PHE A 83 -28.60 -12.17 -10.94
N GLU A 84 -28.04 -11.40 -10.00
CA GLU A 84 -26.62 -10.99 -10.01
C GLU A 84 -25.67 -12.19 -9.87
N GLY A 85 -26.09 -13.23 -9.15
CA GLY A 85 -25.39 -14.51 -8.99
C GLY A 85 -25.65 -15.52 -10.11
N SER A 86 -26.41 -15.15 -11.14
CA SER A 86 -26.71 -16.06 -12.25
C SER A 86 -25.43 -16.47 -12.99
N LYS A 87 -25.38 -17.73 -13.46
CA LYS A 87 -24.18 -18.27 -14.14
C LYS A 87 -23.75 -17.41 -15.33
N SER A 88 -24.67 -16.73 -16.01
CA SER A 88 -24.39 -15.83 -17.13
C SER A 88 -23.68 -14.56 -16.66
N LEU A 89 -24.21 -13.87 -15.64
CA LEU A 89 -23.60 -12.65 -15.09
C LEU A 89 -22.26 -12.92 -14.40
N VAL A 90 -22.16 -14.02 -13.63
CA VAL A 90 -20.90 -14.42 -12.99
C VAL A 90 -19.82 -14.73 -14.03
N LYS A 91 -20.14 -15.49 -15.09
CA LYS A 91 -19.20 -15.75 -16.20
C LYS A 91 -18.78 -14.45 -16.90
N GLN A 92 -19.69 -13.51 -17.09
CA GLN A 92 -19.38 -12.22 -17.73
C GLN A 92 -18.48 -11.36 -16.86
N THR A 93 -18.76 -11.25 -15.56
CA THR A 93 -17.90 -10.54 -14.60
C THR A 93 -16.51 -11.15 -14.58
N HIS A 94 -16.42 -12.48 -14.49
CA HIS A 94 -15.13 -13.17 -14.55
C HIS A 94 -14.38 -12.94 -15.87
N HIS A 95 -15.08 -12.98 -17.02
CA HIS A 95 -14.46 -12.70 -18.32
C HIS A 95 -13.95 -11.25 -18.40
N LYS A 96 -14.69 -10.29 -17.83
CA LYS A 96 -14.26 -8.89 -17.72
C LYS A 96 -13.01 -8.76 -16.86
N ASP A 97 -12.97 -9.41 -15.69
CA ASP A 97 -11.80 -9.37 -14.80
C ASP A 97 -10.56 -9.93 -15.51
N LEU A 98 -10.72 -11.02 -16.27
CA LEU A 98 -9.65 -11.56 -17.11
C LEU A 98 -9.21 -10.60 -18.23
N GLN A 99 -10.16 -9.95 -18.91
CA GLN A 99 -9.83 -8.95 -19.93
C GLN A 99 -9.10 -7.75 -19.34
N LEU A 100 -9.55 -7.27 -18.18
CA LEU A 100 -8.91 -6.18 -17.43
C LEU A 100 -7.48 -6.58 -17.04
N GLN A 101 -7.31 -7.77 -16.47
CA GLN A 101 -6.01 -8.30 -16.10
C GLN A 101 -5.07 -8.42 -17.30
N ARG A 102 -5.56 -8.95 -18.44
CA ARG A 102 -4.79 -9.04 -19.69
C ARG A 102 -4.39 -7.66 -20.21
N ALA A 103 -5.30 -6.69 -20.19
CA ALA A 103 -5.01 -5.33 -20.65
C ALA A 103 -3.92 -4.67 -19.79
N TRP A 104 -3.99 -4.81 -18.46
CA TRP A 104 -2.93 -4.34 -17.56
C TRP A 104 -1.61 -5.06 -17.78
N GLN A 105 -1.64 -6.37 -18.02
CA GLN A 105 -0.44 -7.14 -18.36
C GLN A 105 0.19 -6.68 -19.67
N THR A 106 -0.60 -6.36 -20.69
CA THR A 106 -0.12 -5.80 -21.97
C THR A 106 0.50 -4.43 -21.77
N ILE A 107 -0.18 -3.53 -21.05
CA ILE A 107 0.37 -2.19 -20.72
C ILE A 107 1.71 -2.33 -20.00
N ALA A 108 1.77 -3.19 -18.97
CA ALA A 108 3.00 -3.43 -18.22
C ALA A 108 4.10 -4.10 -19.07
N ALA A 109 3.73 -4.96 -20.01
CA ALA A 109 4.69 -5.58 -20.94
C ALA A 109 5.27 -4.56 -21.92
N ASP A 110 4.44 -3.67 -22.46
CA ASP A 110 4.87 -2.58 -23.33
C ASP A 110 5.78 -1.60 -22.59
N GLU A 111 5.48 -1.28 -21.33
CA GLU A 111 6.34 -0.49 -20.46
C GLU A 111 7.71 -1.17 -20.25
N ARG A 112 7.72 -2.47 -19.89
CA ARG A 112 8.97 -3.24 -19.74
C ARG A 112 9.78 -3.26 -21.03
N ARG A 113 9.14 -3.50 -22.18
CA ARG A 113 9.80 -3.51 -23.48
C ARG A 113 10.44 -2.16 -23.81
N LYS A 114 9.72 -1.06 -23.61
CA LYS A 114 10.26 0.29 -23.84
C LYS A 114 11.40 0.64 -22.89
N MET A 115 11.34 0.21 -21.62
CA MET A 115 12.45 0.36 -20.67
C MET A 115 13.69 -0.44 -21.11
N GLN A 116 13.51 -1.65 -21.65
CA GLN A 116 14.59 -2.43 -22.23
C GLN A 116 15.17 -1.74 -23.47
N ASP A 117 14.33 -1.23 -24.37
CA ASP A 117 14.77 -0.52 -25.58
C ASP A 117 15.49 0.79 -25.24
N PHE A 118 15.04 1.53 -24.23
CA PHE A 118 15.73 2.72 -23.71
C PHE A 118 17.10 2.36 -23.11
N SER A 119 17.18 1.25 -22.35
CA SER A 119 18.45 0.75 -21.80
C SER A 119 19.42 0.31 -22.91
N ARG A 120 18.90 -0.19 -24.04
CA ARG A 120 19.71 -0.54 -25.22
C ARG A 120 20.15 0.69 -26.02
N GLY A 121 19.31 1.72 -26.13
CA GLY A 121 19.59 2.94 -26.89
C GLY A 121 20.53 3.94 -26.20
N THR A 122 20.68 3.86 -24.87
CA THR A 122 21.55 4.77 -24.08
C THR A 122 23.02 4.35 -24.00
N GLY A 123 23.46 3.37 -24.80
CA GLY A 123 24.86 3.17 -25.11
C GLY A 123 25.73 2.72 -23.92
N GLN A 124 25.59 1.45 -23.53
CA GLN A 124 26.74 0.60 -23.25
C GLN A 124 26.50 -0.75 -23.91
N THR A 125 27.00 -0.90 -25.14
CA THR A 125 27.19 -2.20 -25.79
C THR A 125 28.23 -2.96 -24.97
N GLN A 126 27.80 -3.75 -23.99
CA GLN A 126 28.60 -4.89 -23.55
C GLN A 126 28.29 -6.08 -24.46
N PRO A 127 29.33 -6.83 -24.90
CA PRO A 127 29.11 -8.00 -25.72
C PRO A 127 28.27 -9.02 -24.94
N ALA A 128 27.43 -9.75 -25.67
CA ALA A 128 26.64 -10.84 -25.14
C ALA A 128 27.57 -11.94 -24.59
N SER A 129 27.97 -11.84 -23.33
CA SER A 129 28.65 -12.89 -22.61
C SER A 129 27.63 -13.79 -21.92
N VAL A 130 27.49 -14.98 -22.50
CA VAL A 130 27.29 -16.28 -21.85
C VAL A 130 26.98 -16.22 -20.34
N ASN A 131 25.73 -16.57 -19.99
CA ASN A 131 25.26 -17.00 -18.67
C ASN A 131 25.55 -16.09 -17.46
N THR A 132 24.89 -14.93 -17.41
CA THR A 132 24.84 -14.08 -16.21
C THR A 132 23.96 -14.67 -15.09
N VAL A 133 24.44 -14.56 -13.84
CA VAL A 133 23.60 -14.51 -12.63
C VAL A 133 22.58 -13.38 -12.83
N ASP A 134 21.28 -13.62 -12.65
CA ASP A 134 20.26 -12.59 -12.88
C ASP A 134 20.54 -11.41 -11.93
N SER A 135 20.98 -10.31 -12.53
CA SER A 135 21.72 -9.19 -11.92
C SER A 135 21.06 -8.47 -10.74
N ILE A 136 19.81 -8.81 -10.40
CA ILE A 136 19.00 -8.08 -9.43
C ILE A 136 18.93 -8.83 -8.09
N ASP A 137 18.89 -10.16 -8.10
CA ASP A 137 18.66 -10.96 -6.88
C ASP A 137 19.80 -11.94 -6.55
N GLY A 138 20.84 -12.03 -7.40
CA GLY A 138 21.94 -12.98 -7.21
C GLY A 138 21.57 -14.43 -7.48
N CYS A 139 20.39 -14.68 -8.06
CA CYS A 139 19.94 -16.01 -8.45
C CYS A 139 20.67 -16.47 -9.72
N CYS A 140 21.32 -17.62 -9.64
CA CYS A 140 22.07 -18.20 -10.73
C CYS A 140 21.25 -19.26 -11.47
N LYS A 141 21.61 -19.51 -12.74
CA LYS A 141 21.05 -20.61 -13.55
C LYS A 141 21.24 -21.99 -12.94
N CYS A 142 22.17 -22.15 -11.98
CA CYS A 142 22.32 -23.39 -11.21
C CYS A 142 21.21 -23.61 -10.15
N GLY A 143 20.27 -22.67 -10.02
CA GLY A 143 19.20 -22.71 -9.02
C GLY A 143 19.63 -22.28 -7.62
N ARG A 144 20.85 -21.72 -7.46
CA ARG A 144 21.36 -21.22 -6.17
C ARG A 144 21.55 -19.71 -6.20
N HIS A 145 21.48 -19.09 -5.02
CA HIS A 145 21.83 -17.68 -4.84
C HIS A 145 23.33 -17.55 -4.55
N HIS A 146 23.98 -16.53 -5.11
CA HIS A 146 25.39 -16.20 -4.89
C HIS A 146 25.55 -14.79 -4.33
N LEU A 147 26.53 -14.58 -3.46
CA LEU A 147 26.84 -13.25 -2.92
C LEU A 147 27.46 -12.39 -4.02
N PRO A 148 27.17 -11.07 -4.03
CA PRO A 148 27.94 -10.16 -4.84
C PRO A 148 29.39 -10.14 -4.33
N ILE A 149 30.34 -10.20 -5.26
CA ILE A 149 31.77 -10.03 -4.99
C ILE A 149 32.08 -8.54 -5.03
N ARG A 150 32.92 -8.09 -4.10
CA ARG A 150 33.37 -6.71 -4.08
C ARG A 150 34.54 -6.54 -5.05
N VAL A 151 34.32 -5.77 -6.12
CA VAL A 151 35.38 -5.38 -7.08
C VAL A 151 35.61 -3.88 -6.92
N GLY A 152 36.68 -3.53 -6.19
CA GLY A 152 36.94 -2.15 -5.79
C GLY A 152 35.86 -1.61 -4.84
N ARG A 153 35.18 -0.53 -5.22
CA ARG A 153 34.06 0.07 -4.45
C ARG A 153 32.68 -0.46 -4.88
N ALA A 154 32.59 -1.17 -5.99
CA ALA A 154 31.33 -1.72 -6.51
C ALA A 154 31.08 -3.13 -5.98
N LEU A 155 29.81 -3.45 -5.74
CA LEU A 155 29.35 -4.82 -5.55
C LEU A 155 28.93 -5.35 -6.92
N THR A 156 29.55 -6.43 -7.37
CA THR A 156 29.27 -7.07 -8.66
C THR A 156 29.04 -8.55 -8.45
N TYR A 157 27.96 -9.10 -8.99
CA TYR A 157 27.77 -10.54 -8.97
C TYR A 157 28.81 -11.23 -9.87
N PRO A 158 29.34 -12.40 -9.44
CA PRO A 158 30.26 -13.15 -10.28
C PRO A 158 29.59 -13.48 -11.61
N GLN A 159 30.32 -13.27 -12.71
CA GLN A 159 29.80 -13.57 -14.04
C GLN A 159 29.70 -15.08 -14.29
N GLU A 160 30.50 -15.87 -13.57
CA GLU A 160 30.48 -17.32 -13.63
C GLU A 160 29.97 -17.91 -12.31
N CYS A 161 29.21 -18.99 -12.40
CA CYS A 161 28.64 -19.69 -11.25
C CYS A 161 29.75 -20.34 -10.40
N PRO A 162 29.99 -19.90 -9.15
CA PRO A 162 30.90 -20.60 -8.25
C PRO A 162 30.20 -21.84 -7.68
N ARG A 163 30.15 -22.93 -8.45
CA ARG A 163 29.42 -24.16 -8.09
C ARG A 163 29.86 -24.76 -6.74
N ASP A 164 31.11 -24.50 -6.36
CA ASP A 164 31.73 -24.97 -5.13
C ASP A 164 31.49 -24.03 -3.93
N ALA A 165 30.90 -22.86 -4.14
CA ALA A 165 30.54 -21.97 -3.04
C ALA A 165 29.33 -22.52 -2.28
N LEU A 166 29.34 -22.31 -0.95
CA LEU A 166 28.24 -22.70 -0.09
C LEU A 166 26.92 -22.06 -0.59
N PRO A 167 25.83 -22.84 -0.69
CA PRO A 167 24.55 -22.32 -1.13
C PRO A 167 24.04 -21.29 -0.12
N ILE A 168 23.63 -20.14 -0.63
CA ILE A 168 22.97 -19.12 0.19
C ILE A 168 21.49 -19.44 0.22
N ILE A 169 20.94 -19.49 1.42
CA ILE A 169 19.51 -19.62 1.64
C ILE A 169 18.98 -18.22 1.91
N PRO A 170 18.25 -17.59 0.96
CA PRO A 170 17.58 -16.34 1.26
C PRO A 170 16.55 -16.59 2.38
N ILE A 171 16.36 -15.60 3.24
CA ILE A 171 15.31 -15.63 4.26
C ILE A 171 14.41 -14.44 3.98
N MET A 172 13.11 -14.70 3.86
CA MET A 172 12.13 -13.65 3.68
C MET A 172 11.54 -13.24 5.03
N PHE A 173 11.63 -11.95 5.36
CA PHE A 173 10.99 -11.41 6.56
C PHE A 173 9.61 -10.83 6.22
N VAL A 174 8.61 -11.19 7.01
CA VAL A 174 7.24 -10.68 6.87
C VAL A 174 6.81 -9.97 8.14
N GLY A 175 6.32 -8.75 7.99
CA GLY A 175 5.76 -7.96 9.09
C GLY A 175 4.46 -8.56 9.61
N THR A 176 4.36 -8.75 10.93
CA THR A 176 3.16 -9.31 11.58
C THR A 176 1.93 -8.43 11.42
N ALA A 177 2.08 -7.11 11.32
CA ALA A 177 0.96 -6.17 11.20
C ALA A 177 0.40 -6.11 9.76
N GLY A 178 1.26 -6.20 8.74
CA GLY A 178 0.90 -6.12 7.31
C GLY A 178 0.03 -7.26 6.81
N ILE A 179 0.02 -8.40 7.50
CA ILE A 179 -0.89 -9.52 7.23
C ILE A 179 -2.34 -9.07 7.40
N GLY A 180 -2.61 -8.15 8.34
CA GLY A 180 -3.92 -7.54 8.56
C GLY A 180 -5.00 -8.53 8.97
N THR A 181 -4.65 -9.74 9.40
CA THR A 181 -5.61 -10.72 9.93
C THR A 181 -6.23 -10.17 11.21
N GLY A 182 -7.56 -10.07 11.25
CA GLY A 182 -8.31 -9.46 12.36
C GLY A 182 -8.45 -7.93 12.29
N SER A 183 -7.80 -7.26 11.33
CA SER A 183 -8.08 -5.85 11.04
C SER A 183 -9.37 -5.70 10.23
N ARG A 184 -10.07 -4.57 10.36
CA ARG A 184 -11.26 -4.27 9.54
C ARG A 184 -10.89 -3.40 8.35
N ILE A 185 -11.30 -3.78 7.14
CA ILE A 185 -11.23 -2.93 5.95
C ILE A 185 -12.66 -2.72 5.45
N GLY A 186 -13.12 -1.46 5.44
CA GLY A 186 -14.51 -1.14 5.08
C GLY A 186 -15.55 -1.79 6.00
N GLY A 187 -15.22 -2.00 7.28
CA GLY A 187 -16.10 -2.66 8.27
C GLY A 187 -16.03 -4.19 8.29
N HIS A 188 -15.48 -4.83 7.24
CA HIS A 188 -15.32 -6.28 7.14
C HIS A 188 -14.00 -6.74 7.75
N LEU A 189 -14.03 -7.84 8.52
CA LEU A 189 -12.83 -8.43 9.09
C LEU A 189 -11.99 -9.07 7.98
N LYS A 190 -10.71 -8.70 7.90
CA LYS A 190 -9.75 -9.30 6.97
C LYS A 190 -9.25 -10.60 7.58
N TYR A 191 -9.43 -11.70 6.85
CA TYR A 191 -8.93 -13.04 7.22
C TYR A 191 -7.76 -13.52 6.33
N GLY A 192 -7.42 -12.77 5.27
CA GLY A 192 -6.71 -13.30 4.10
C GLY A 192 -5.20 -13.06 3.96
N GLY A 193 -4.46 -12.70 5.01
CA GLY A 193 -3.00 -12.46 4.86
C GLY A 193 -2.12 -13.71 4.91
N LYS A 194 -2.61 -14.82 5.48
CA LYS A 194 -1.83 -16.05 5.67
C LYS A 194 -1.43 -16.73 4.35
N LYS A 195 -2.30 -16.69 3.35
CA LYS A 195 -2.08 -17.38 2.07
C LYS A 195 -0.83 -16.90 1.32
N VAL A 196 -0.52 -15.61 1.41
CA VAL A 196 0.70 -15.04 0.79
C VAL A 196 1.95 -15.54 1.51
N VAL A 197 1.92 -15.59 2.84
CA VAL A 197 3.00 -16.15 3.66
C VAL A 197 3.20 -17.64 3.36
N GLU A 198 2.11 -18.41 3.29
CA GLU A 198 2.13 -19.83 2.95
C GLU A 198 2.72 -20.07 1.56
N GLN A 199 2.34 -19.25 0.56
CA GLN A 199 2.89 -19.34 -0.78
C GLN A 199 4.39 -19.05 -0.83
N HIS A 200 4.86 -18.03 -0.10
CA HIS A 200 6.29 -17.75 -0.02
C HIS A 200 7.06 -18.84 0.75
N ALA A 201 6.45 -19.43 1.77
CA ALA A 201 7.06 -20.52 2.54
C ALA A 201 7.31 -21.79 1.71
N LEU A 202 6.66 -21.96 0.56
CA LEU A 202 6.93 -23.07 -0.37
C LEU A 202 8.29 -22.94 -1.08
N SER A 203 8.81 -21.71 -1.24
CA SER A 203 10.03 -21.45 -2.01
C SER A 203 11.19 -20.91 -1.17
N VAL A 204 10.90 -20.26 -0.05
CA VAL A 204 11.92 -19.64 0.80
C VAL A 204 11.54 -19.74 2.28
N PRO A 205 12.49 -19.95 3.21
CA PRO A 205 12.20 -19.78 4.64
C PRO A 205 11.62 -18.40 4.92
N VAL A 206 10.43 -18.37 5.53
CA VAL A 206 9.75 -17.14 5.92
C VAL A 206 9.81 -16.96 7.43
N LEU A 207 10.26 -15.79 7.88
CA LEU A 207 10.30 -15.42 9.28
C LEU A 207 9.40 -14.22 9.57
N MET A 208 8.59 -14.39 10.61
CA MET A 208 7.67 -13.36 11.08
C MET A 208 8.43 -12.35 11.95
N THR A 209 8.27 -11.07 11.65
CA THR A 209 8.95 -9.96 12.35
C THR A 209 7.92 -8.96 12.86
N ASP A 210 8.14 -8.43 14.07
CA ASP A 210 7.32 -7.32 14.57
C ASP A 210 7.52 -6.08 13.71
N GLU A 211 6.45 -5.58 13.13
CA GLU A 211 6.46 -4.43 12.21
C GLU A 211 6.43 -3.08 12.96
N ASN A 212 6.77 -3.08 14.25
CA ASN A 212 6.76 -1.86 15.03
C ASN A 212 7.72 -0.80 14.44
N MET A 213 7.20 0.41 14.24
CA MET A 213 7.91 1.58 13.71
C MET A 213 8.52 1.45 12.28
N THR A 214 8.37 0.32 11.59
CA THR A 214 9.03 0.06 10.30
C THR A 214 8.61 1.04 9.19
N SER A 215 7.36 1.52 9.18
CA SER A 215 6.92 2.53 8.21
C SER A 215 7.24 3.98 8.62
N LYS A 216 7.76 4.19 9.82
CA LYS A 216 7.96 5.51 10.45
C LYS A 216 9.42 5.87 10.68
N VAL A 217 10.36 4.93 10.51
CA VAL A 217 11.78 5.12 10.81
C VAL A 217 12.59 5.08 9.51
N CYS A 218 13.67 5.84 9.44
CA CYS A 218 14.63 5.75 8.34
C CYS A 218 15.54 4.51 8.49
N PRO A 219 15.66 3.60 7.50
CA PRO A 219 16.60 2.48 7.55
C PRO A 219 18.07 2.88 7.67
N PHE A 220 18.44 4.11 7.28
CA PHE A 220 19.83 4.54 7.21
C PHE A 220 20.32 5.24 8.49
N CYS A 221 19.49 6.12 9.07
CA CYS A 221 19.89 6.93 10.22
C CYS A 221 18.96 6.76 11.43
N PHE A 222 17.95 5.89 11.31
CA PHE A 222 16.94 5.62 12.34
C PHE A 222 16.13 6.82 12.86
N ALA A 223 16.25 7.98 12.21
CA ALA A 223 15.40 9.13 12.51
C ALA A 223 13.94 8.86 12.10
N ILE A 224 13.01 9.51 12.80
CA ILE A 224 11.59 9.48 12.48
C ILE A 224 11.34 10.19 11.14
N LEU A 225 10.57 9.54 10.28
CA LEU A 225 10.18 10.04 8.98
C LEU A 225 8.92 10.90 9.08
N ARG A 226 8.83 11.88 8.20
CA ARG A 226 7.61 12.66 7.96
C ARG A 226 6.91 12.18 6.70
N LEU A 227 5.59 12.34 6.65
CA LEU A 227 4.85 12.15 5.39
C LEU A 227 5.22 13.30 4.45
N VAL A 228 5.44 12.97 3.18
CA VAL A 228 5.75 13.98 2.16
C VAL A 228 4.55 14.91 2.01
N LYS A 229 4.82 16.22 1.98
CA LYS A 229 3.85 17.25 1.67
C LYS A 229 4.19 17.88 0.32
N GLU A 230 3.18 18.10 -0.51
CA GLU A 230 3.33 18.65 -1.85
C GLU A 230 2.19 19.64 -2.13
N LEU A 231 2.50 20.73 -2.83
CA LEU A 231 1.49 21.69 -3.27
C LEU A 231 0.67 21.05 -4.40
N ARG A 232 -0.64 21.00 -4.23
CA ARG A 232 -1.58 20.48 -5.23
C ARG A 232 -2.73 21.46 -5.42
N LEU A 233 -3.14 21.59 -6.67
CA LEU A 233 -4.32 22.36 -7.04
C LEU A 233 -5.57 21.55 -6.68
N VAL A 234 -6.29 21.98 -5.65
CA VAL A 234 -7.52 21.35 -5.16
C VAL A 234 -8.63 22.39 -5.24
N ASN A 235 -9.62 22.15 -6.11
CA ASN A 235 -10.74 23.06 -6.36
C ASN A 235 -10.28 24.46 -6.79
N GLY A 236 -9.29 24.56 -7.69
CA GLY A 236 -8.79 25.83 -8.20
C GLY A 236 -7.83 26.58 -7.27
N VAL A 237 -7.59 26.06 -6.05
CA VAL A 237 -6.70 26.67 -5.06
C VAL A 237 -5.50 25.77 -4.81
N GLU A 238 -4.29 26.32 -4.83
CA GLU A 238 -3.10 25.60 -4.41
C GLU A 238 -3.12 25.35 -2.90
N LYS A 239 -3.07 24.08 -2.51
CA LYS A 239 -3.05 23.66 -1.11
C LYS A 239 -1.88 22.71 -0.88
N LEU A 240 -1.26 22.81 0.29
CA LEU A 240 -0.26 21.85 0.71
C LEU A 240 -0.98 20.56 1.16
N VAL A 241 -0.77 19.47 0.41
CA VAL A 241 -1.44 18.19 0.64
C VAL A 241 -0.42 17.13 1.04
N THR A 242 -0.78 16.30 2.00
CA THR A 242 0.00 15.13 2.41
C THR A 242 -0.15 14.01 1.39
N ILE A 243 0.97 13.45 0.92
CA ILE A 243 0.99 12.31 0.01
C ILE A 243 0.91 11.02 0.82
N ASN A 244 -0.28 10.43 0.85
CA ASN A 244 -0.54 9.13 1.48
C ASN A 244 0.18 8.03 0.69
N GLY A 245 1.41 7.68 1.08
CA GLY A 245 2.23 6.67 0.43
C GLY A 245 3.70 7.05 0.26
N ALA A 246 4.08 8.30 0.55
CA ALA A 246 5.46 8.74 0.50
C ALA A 246 5.92 9.28 1.86
N VAL A 247 7.17 8.96 2.21
CA VAL A 247 7.84 9.39 3.44
C VAL A 247 9.16 10.09 3.12
N GLN A 248 9.56 11.01 3.99
CA GLN A 248 10.79 11.79 3.87
C GLN A 248 11.59 11.74 5.17
N CYS A 249 12.90 11.53 5.04
CA CYS A 249 13.86 11.77 6.11
C CYS A 249 14.29 13.24 6.08
N GLU A 250 14.23 13.90 7.23
CA GLU A 250 14.62 15.31 7.40
C GLU A 250 15.96 15.47 8.14
N ASN A 251 16.60 14.37 8.54
CA ASN A 251 17.91 14.43 9.19
C ASN A 251 19.00 14.80 8.16
N PRO A 252 19.63 16.00 8.25
CA PRO A 252 20.62 16.44 7.28
C PRO A 252 21.89 15.57 7.28
N ASN A 253 22.16 14.88 8.39
CA ASN A 253 23.31 13.99 8.54
C ASN A 253 23.06 12.59 7.98
N CYS A 254 21.84 12.29 7.52
CA CYS A 254 21.51 10.99 6.93
C CYS A 254 22.18 10.82 5.56
N GLU A 255 22.84 9.68 5.35
CA GLU A 255 23.48 9.36 4.06
C GLU A 255 22.48 9.41 2.90
N SER A 256 21.26 8.92 3.11
CA SER A 256 20.23 8.98 2.06
C SER A 256 19.81 10.41 1.73
N VAL A 257 19.83 11.33 2.70
CA VAL A 257 19.53 12.75 2.45
C VAL A 257 20.68 13.38 1.68
N ARG A 258 21.93 13.12 2.10
CA ARG A 258 23.14 13.60 1.42
C ARG A 258 23.26 13.08 -0.01
N ALA A 259 22.72 11.89 -0.29
CA ALA A 259 22.67 11.28 -1.62
C ALA A 259 21.46 11.72 -2.47
N GLY A 260 20.62 12.66 -1.99
CA GLY A 260 19.42 13.10 -2.70
C GLY A 260 18.25 12.10 -2.66
N TYR A 261 18.36 11.02 -1.90
CA TYR A 261 17.37 9.96 -1.70
C TYR A 261 16.61 10.13 -0.38
N ALA A 262 16.23 11.37 -0.05
CA ALA A 262 15.51 11.69 1.18
C ALA A 262 14.05 11.20 1.18
N ARG A 263 13.43 11.12 -0.01
CA ARG A 263 12.03 10.74 -0.23
C ARG A 263 11.93 9.33 -0.81
N ARG A 264 10.96 8.55 -0.34
CA ARG A 264 10.71 7.18 -0.83
C ARG A 264 9.28 6.73 -0.56
N GLY A 265 8.87 5.66 -1.23
CA GLY A 265 7.62 4.97 -0.94
C GLY A 265 7.59 4.46 0.50
N ARG A 266 6.47 4.66 1.19
CA ARG A 266 6.26 4.22 2.57
C ARG A 266 6.39 2.71 2.70
N ASP A 267 5.84 1.96 1.73
CA ASP A 267 5.87 0.51 1.75
C ASP A 267 7.27 -0.03 1.44
N SER A 268 8.00 0.60 0.51
CA SER A 268 9.41 0.28 0.26
C SER A 268 10.28 0.53 1.50
N ASN A 269 10.04 1.64 2.21
CA ASN A 269 10.70 1.92 3.49
C ASN A 269 10.37 0.86 4.54
N ALA A 270 9.09 0.51 4.68
CA ALA A 270 8.64 -0.50 5.63
C ALA A 270 9.26 -1.87 5.32
N CYS A 271 9.32 -2.27 4.05
CA CYS A 271 9.92 -3.53 3.61
C CYS A 271 11.40 -3.64 4.06
N VAL A 272 12.21 -2.62 3.78
CA VAL A 272 13.63 -2.60 4.19
C VAL A 272 13.76 -2.65 5.71
N ASN A 273 12.93 -1.90 6.44
CA ASN A 273 12.96 -1.92 7.90
C ASN A 273 12.46 -3.23 8.52
N ILE A 274 11.50 -3.93 7.90
CA ILE A 274 11.09 -5.27 8.32
C ILE A 274 12.26 -6.24 8.18
N ALA A 275 12.97 -6.19 7.05
CA ALA A 275 14.17 -7.00 6.86
C ALA A 275 15.25 -6.67 7.90
N LEU A 276 15.51 -5.38 8.18
CA LEU A 276 16.46 -4.96 9.20
C LEU A 276 16.05 -5.39 10.62
N ALA A 277 14.78 -5.21 11.00
CA ALA A 277 14.28 -5.60 12.30
C ALA A 277 14.37 -7.12 12.50
N GLY A 278 13.97 -7.90 11.49
CA GLY A 278 14.03 -9.35 11.53
C GLY A 278 15.47 -9.87 11.57
N PHE A 279 16.32 -9.34 10.68
CA PHE A 279 17.74 -9.68 10.64
C PHE A 279 18.43 -9.38 11.97
N THR A 280 18.23 -8.20 12.53
CA THR A 280 18.87 -7.80 13.80
C THR A 280 18.36 -8.63 14.98
N THR A 281 17.10 -9.05 14.95
CA THR A 281 16.55 -9.98 15.95
C THR A 281 17.29 -11.33 15.90
N ILE A 282 17.50 -11.90 14.71
CA ILE A 282 18.23 -13.18 14.56
C ILE A 282 19.68 -13.05 15.00
N MET A 283 20.34 -11.96 14.60
CA MET A 283 21.77 -11.76 14.84
C MET A 283 22.09 -11.30 16.27
N SER A 284 21.08 -10.92 17.05
CA SER A 284 21.26 -10.47 18.44
C SER A 284 21.23 -11.63 19.44
N ASP A 285 22.14 -11.63 20.40
CA ASP A 285 22.18 -12.65 21.47
C ASP A 285 20.91 -12.66 22.32
N ASN A 286 20.32 -11.47 22.53
CA ASN A 286 19.10 -11.29 23.32
C ASN A 286 17.80 -11.42 22.50
N ARG A 287 17.90 -11.77 21.20
CA ARG A 287 16.76 -11.88 20.28
C ARG A 287 15.87 -10.63 20.27
N GLN A 288 16.48 -9.46 20.33
CA GLN A 288 15.78 -8.17 20.24
C GLN A 288 16.20 -7.42 18.98
N PRO A 289 15.25 -6.79 18.27
CA PRO A 289 15.61 -5.93 17.15
C PRO A 289 16.40 -4.71 17.64
N LEU A 290 16.96 -3.95 16.69
CA LEU A 290 17.59 -2.66 17.02
C LEU A 290 16.61 -1.76 17.81
N PRO A 291 17.13 -0.92 18.73
CA PRO A 291 16.31 -0.06 19.59
C PRO A 291 15.18 0.71 18.89
N PRO A 292 15.35 1.28 17.68
CA PRO A 292 14.29 2.00 16.97
C PRO A 292 13.04 1.16 16.63
N TYR A 293 13.16 -0.15 16.57
CA TYR A 293 12.07 -1.08 16.26
C TYR A 293 11.46 -1.72 17.51
N ARG A 294 12.08 -1.58 18.68
CA ARG A 294 11.55 -2.13 19.92
C ARG A 294 10.27 -1.40 20.31
N ARG A 295 9.30 -2.14 20.84
CA ARG A 295 8.13 -1.52 21.47
C ARG A 295 8.61 -0.83 22.74
N SER A 296 8.16 0.42 22.95
CA SER A 296 8.30 1.04 24.26
C SER A 296 7.57 0.14 25.26
N THR A 297 8.31 -0.49 26.19
CA THR A 297 7.69 -1.20 27.28
C THR A 297 6.92 -0.17 28.10
N ARG A 298 5.60 -0.33 28.19
CA ARG A 298 4.85 0.33 29.26
C ARG A 298 5.36 -0.31 30.55
N PRO A 299 5.71 0.45 31.60
CA PRO A 299 6.15 -0.16 32.85
C PRO A 299 5.07 -1.15 33.32
N GLU A 300 5.46 -2.40 33.53
CA GLU A 300 4.62 -3.44 34.10
C GLU A 300 4.24 -2.98 35.52
N GLY A 301 2.97 -2.63 35.74
CA GLY A 301 2.50 -2.12 37.02
C GLY A 301 1.28 -1.22 36.98
N ALA A 302 0.87 -0.70 35.81
CA ALA A 302 -0.42 -0.01 35.71
C ALA A 302 -1.56 -1.03 35.61
N THR A 303 -2.06 -1.47 36.77
CA THR A 303 -3.34 -2.15 36.88
C THR A 303 -4.43 -1.31 36.21
N PRO A 304 -5.32 -1.92 35.40
CA PRO A 304 -6.47 -1.21 34.87
C PRO A 304 -7.48 -1.05 36.02
N SER A 305 -7.53 0.15 36.62
CA SER A 305 -8.62 0.51 37.54
C SER A 305 -9.94 0.52 36.77
N GLU A 306 -10.94 -0.15 37.34
CA GLU A 306 -12.32 -0.24 36.87
C GLU A 306 -12.94 1.11 36.47
N PRO A 307 -13.90 1.11 35.52
CA PRO A 307 -14.60 2.31 35.12
C PRO A 307 -15.60 2.73 36.20
N GLN A 308 -15.25 3.74 37.01
CA GLN A 308 -16.23 4.43 37.84
C GLN A 308 -16.98 5.49 37.01
N SER A 309 -18.30 5.39 37.09
CA SER A 309 -19.32 6.22 36.47
C SER A 309 -19.34 7.67 36.96
N LEU A 310 -19.80 8.56 36.07
CA LEU A 310 -20.39 9.89 36.26
C LEU A 310 -20.61 10.38 37.71
N ALA A 311 -20.04 11.54 38.06
CA ALA A 311 -20.76 12.67 38.66
C ALA A 311 -19.91 13.96 38.68
N THR A 312 -20.49 15.02 38.11
CA THR A 312 -20.43 16.46 38.43
C THR A 312 -19.44 17.02 39.47
N GLY A 313 -18.81 18.15 39.13
CA GLY A 313 -18.79 19.32 40.02
C GLY A 313 -17.44 19.90 40.45
N THR A 314 -17.10 21.04 39.84
CA THR A 314 -16.61 22.28 40.48
C THR A 314 -15.12 22.47 40.84
N GLN A 315 -14.71 23.70 40.53
CA GLN A 315 -13.45 24.44 40.62
C GLN A 315 -12.69 24.43 41.95
N GLN A 316 -11.38 24.72 41.83
CA GLN A 316 -10.51 25.67 42.57
C GLN A 316 -9.13 25.02 42.82
N ASN A 317 -7.95 25.66 42.84
CA ASN A 317 -7.37 26.94 42.43
C ASN A 317 -5.85 26.77 42.66
N ILE A 318 -4.99 27.28 41.75
CA ILE A 318 -3.91 28.28 41.98
C ILE A 318 -2.69 27.72 42.78
N GLU A 319 -1.46 27.67 42.24
CA GLU A 319 -0.41 28.71 42.17
C GLU A 319 0.82 28.10 41.46
N HIS A 320 1.76 28.78 40.79
CA HIS A 320 1.98 30.12 40.21
C HIS A 320 3.22 29.92 39.30
N PHE A 321 3.15 30.22 38.01
CA PHE A 321 3.77 31.39 37.33
C PHE A 321 5.30 31.41 37.21
N ASP A 322 5.77 31.48 35.96
CA ASP A 322 6.59 32.62 35.50
C ASP A 322 6.39 32.83 33.99
N ASN A 323 5.68 33.90 33.63
CA ASN A 323 5.54 34.43 32.28
C ASN A 323 6.17 35.83 32.27
N GLY A 324 7.08 36.06 31.31
CA GLY A 324 7.69 37.37 31.06
C GLY A 324 6.69 38.44 30.57
N PRO A 325 7.14 39.70 30.49
CA PRO A 325 6.25 40.86 30.39
C PRO A 325 5.56 40.99 29.01
N ILE A 326 4.26 41.31 29.07
CA ILE A 326 3.38 41.64 27.94
C ILE A 326 3.20 43.16 27.92
N ASP A 327 3.16 43.79 26.74
CA ASP A 327 2.90 45.23 26.59
C ASP A 327 1.39 45.56 26.58
N ASN A 328 1.05 46.83 26.85
CA ASN A 328 -0.29 47.32 27.21
C ASN A 328 -1.41 47.13 26.16
N ASN A 329 -1.15 46.44 25.05
CA ASN A 329 -2.15 46.12 24.03
C ASN A 329 -2.30 44.62 23.74
N GLY A 330 -1.68 43.73 24.53
CA GLY A 330 -2.09 42.32 24.58
C GLY A 330 -1.85 41.47 23.32
N PHE A 331 -0.85 41.80 22.49
CA PHE A 331 -0.43 40.96 21.38
C PHE A 331 0.99 40.41 21.60
N PRO A 332 1.26 39.11 21.36
CA PRO A 332 2.62 38.58 21.42
C PRO A 332 3.47 39.15 20.27
N ARG A 333 4.63 39.74 20.59
CA ARG A 333 5.61 40.18 19.60
C ARG A 333 6.10 38.97 18.80
N ARG A 334 5.93 39.01 17.48
CA ARG A 334 6.51 38.03 16.56
C ARG A 334 8.01 38.31 16.41
N CYS A 335 8.82 37.28 16.65
CA CYS A 335 10.10 37.08 15.98
C CYS A 335 9.94 35.88 15.04
#